data_AF-A0A0N4Y1Z9-F1
#
_entry.id   AF-A0A0N4Y1Z9-F1
#
_cell.length_a   1.000
_cell.length_b   1.000
_cell.length_c   1.000
_cell.angle_alpha   90.00
_cell.angle_beta   90.00
_cell.angle_gamma   90.00
#
_symmetry.space_group_name_H-M   'P 1'
#
loop_
_entity.id
_entity.type
_entity.pdbx_description
1 polymer ?
#
loop_
_entity_poly.entity_id
_entity_poly.type
_entity_poly.pdbx_seq_one_letter_code
_entity_poly.pdbx_strand_id
1 'polypeptide(L)'
;MEPLMWRPFLILDLPQEYDILFARYFQRSCINCSKVPLFPFVCLLCSALVCLDSCCNITDVSGLERAMSTNEVERLACAQSCNVFQHAVECGRESCCFLALNSSLIVIVREGLAAIWGSVYLDAHGEEDRNLRRGKPLFLSARRVDCLRSDWAEQEWERTGGSWTTMGGLQQLLKDAHSYR
;
A
#
# COMPACT_ATOMS: atom_id res chain seq x y z
N MET A 1 3.97 37.60 -5.22
CA MET A 1 3.38 36.46 -5.95
C MET A 1 4.21 35.25 -5.62
N GLU A 2 3.65 34.29 -4.89
CA GLU A 2 4.30 32.98 -4.77
C GLU A 2 4.31 32.34 -6.17
N PRO A 3 5.43 31.79 -6.65
CA PRO A 3 5.47 31.15 -7.96
C PRO A 3 4.54 29.92 -7.96
N LEU A 4 3.97 29.61 -9.13
CA LEU A 4 3.21 28.38 -9.36
C LEU A 4 4.11 27.17 -9.05
N MET A 5 3.96 26.60 -7.86
CA MET A 5 4.72 25.42 -7.45
C MET A 5 4.06 24.18 -8.03
N TRP A 6 4.68 23.63 -9.06
CA TRP A 6 4.45 22.23 -9.45
C TRP A 6 4.86 21.37 -8.25
N ARG A 7 3.90 20.75 -7.55
CA ARG A 7 4.17 19.79 -6.46
C ARG A 7 3.69 18.39 -6.86
N PRO A 8 4.29 17.74 -7.86
CA PRO A 8 4.05 16.34 -8.04
C PRO A 8 4.62 15.60 -6.81
N PHE A 9 3.99 14.49 -6.41
CA PHE A 9 4.59 13.55 -5.45
C PHE A 9 4.68 14.02 -3.98
N LEU A 10 3.73 14.79 -3.46
CA LEU A 10 3.65 14.99 -1.99
C LEU A 10 2.92 13.83 -1.31
N ILE A 11 3.54 13.31 -0.26
CA ILE A 11 2.90 12.36 0.66
C ILE A 11 2.00 13.13 1.63
N LEU A 12 0.77 12.64 1.79
CA LEU A 12 -0.24 13.20 2.69
C LEU A 12 0.26 13.30 4.14
N ASP A 13 -0.25 14.30 4.85
CA ASP A 13 -0.11 14.35 6.31
C ASP A 13 -0.97 13.26 6.95
N LEU A 14 -0.32 12.50 7.84
CA LEU A 14 -0.91 11.37 8.52
C LEU A 14 -1.30 11.75 9.95
N PRO A 15 -2.40 11.19 10.50
CA PRO A 15 -2.77 11.42 11.89
C PRO A 15 -1.71 10.85 12.84
N GLN A 16 -1.63 11.44 14.05
CA GLN A 16 -0.65 11.03 15.05
C GLN A 16 -0.85 9.58 15.52
N GLU A 17 -2.10 9.13 15.63
CA GLU A 17 -2.45 7.79 16.08
C GLU A 17 -2.91 6.93 14.91
N TYR A 18 -2.37 5.72 14.80
CA TYR A 18 -2.74 4.80 13.72
C TYR A 18 -4.22 4.41 13.78
N ASP A 19 -4.78 4.26 14.98
CA ASP A 19 -6.19 3.88 15.17
C ASP A 19 -7.15 4.90 14.57
N ILE A 20 -6.80 6.19 14.59
CA ILE A 20 -7.57 7.26 13.93
C ILE A 20 -7.58 7.05 12.42
N LEU A 21 -6.42 6.71 11.83
CA LEU A 21 -6.32 6.41 10.40
C LEU A 21 -7.10 5.14 10.06
N PHE A 22 -6.90 4.06 10.81
CA PHE A 22 -7.56 2.79 10.59
C PHE A 22 -9.08 2.93 10.67
N ALA A 23 -9.59 3.57 11.72
CA ALA A 23 -11.02 3.84 11.90
C ALA A 23 -11.60 4.67 10.74
N ARG A 24 -10.82 5.59 10.16
CA ARG A 24 -11.27 6.38 8.99
C ARG A 24 -11.60 5.51 7.78
N TYR A 25 -10.86 4.43 7.56
CA TYR A 25 -11.03 3.54 6.40
C TYR A 25 -11.71 2.20 6.73
N PHE A 26 -11.95 1.91 8.01
CA PHE A 26 -12.58 0.69 8.45
C PHE A 26 -13.95 0.48 7.77
N GLN A 27 -14.18 -0.71 7.22
CA GLN A 27 -15.37 -1.10 6.45
C GLN A 27 -15.71 -0.22 5.24
N ARG A 28 -14.79 0.64 4.78
CA ARG A 28 -15.00 1.38 3.54
C ARG A 28 -14.76 0.48 2.32
N SER A 29 -15.50 0.79 1.27
CA SER A 29 -15.39 0.09 -0.01
C SER A 29 -14.22 0.61 -0.84
N CYS A 30 -13.62 -0.31 -1.60
CA CYS A 30 -12.67 0.02 -2.65
C CYS A 30 -13.30 0.96 -3.68
N ILE A 31 -12.52 1.94 -4.15
CA ILE A 31 -12.98 2.88 -5.17
C ILE A 31 -13.31 2.23 -6.52
N ASN A 32 -12.78 1.04 -6.81
CA ASN A 32 -12.98 0.39 -8.10
C ASN A 32 -14.08 -0.69 -8.07
N CYS A 33 -14.02 -1.64 -7.13
CA CYS A 33 -15.00 -2.74 -7.08
C CYS A 33 -16.17 -2.52 -6.12
N SER A 34 -16.18 -1.42 -5.36
CA SER A 34 -17.20 -1.11 -4.36
C SER A 34 -17.38 -2.14 -3.23
N LYS A 35 -16.48 -3.13 -3.10
CA LYS A 35 -16.44 -4.10 -2.00
C LYS A 35 -15.47 -3.66 -0.90
N VAL A 36 -15.70 -4.12 0.33
CA VAL A 36 -14.75 -3.95 1.43
C VAL A 36 -13.50 -4.80 1.15
N PRO A 37 -12.30 -4.20 1.03
CA PRO A 37 -11.08 -4.95 0.73
C PRO A 37 -10.69 -5.91 1.86
N LEU A 38 -10.26 -7.13 1.53
CA LEU A 38 -9.57 -8.01 2.48
C LEU A 38 -8.15 -7.52 2.77
N PHE A 39 -7.48 -6.99 1.74
CA PHE A 39 -6.16 -6.36 1.81
C PHE A 39 -6.27 -4.89 1.40
N PRO A 40 -6.73 -4.02 2.32
CA PRO A 40 -6.93 -2.59 2.07
C PRO A 40 -5.61 -1.82 1.98
N PHE A 41 -5.45 -1.07 0.89
CA PHE A 41 -4.30 -0.21 0.61
C PHE A 41 -4.78 1.23 0.44
N VAL A 42 -4.19 2.17 1.18
CA VAL A 42 -4.47 3.61 1.05
C VAL A 42 -3.35 4.26 0.26
N CYS A 43 -3.69 4.91 -0.85
CA CYS A 43 -2.76 5.72 -1.60
C CYS A 43 -2.40 6.97 -0.81
N LEU A 44 -1.11 7.18 -0.53
CA LEU A 44 -0.62 8.32 0.24
C LEU A 44 -0.43 9.59 -0.60
N LEU A 45 -0.78 9.55 -1.88
CA LEU A 45 -0.81 10.73 -2.75
C LEU A 45 -2.22 11.31 -2.84
N CYS A 46 -3.25 10.46 -2.87
CA CYS A 46 -4.64 10.89 -3.13
C CYS A 46 -5.68 10.39 -2.13
N SER A 47 -5.28 9.62 -1.11
CA SER A 47 -6.15 9.02 -0.07
C SER A 47 -7.12 7.94 -0.54
N ALA A 48 -7.03 7.49 -1.80
CA ALA A 48 -7.90 6.44 -2.33
C ALA A 48 -7.65 5.09 -1.65
N LEU A 49 -8.75 4.36 -1.38
CA LEU A 49 -8.72 2.99 -0.85
C LEU A 49 -8.84 1.99 -2.01
N VAL A 50 -7.80 1.18 -2.19
CA VAL A 50 -7.70 0.15 -3.24
C VAL A 50 -7.43 -1.23 -2.64
N CYS A 51 -7.62 -2.28 -3.43
CA CYS A 51 -7.42 -3.68 -3.04
C CYS A 51 -6.15 -4.26 -3.65
N LEU A 52 -5.42 -5.06 -2.87
CA LEU A 52 -4.30 -5.89 -3.34
C LEU A 52 -4.74 -7.30 -3.80
N ASP A 53 -5.97 -7.49 -4.26
CA ASP A 53 -6.44 -8.84 -4.67
C ASP A 53 -7.45 -8.79 -5.83
N SER A 54 -7.65 -9.95 -6.41
CA SER A 54 -8.61 -10.39 -7.44
C SER A 54 -10.07 -10.00 -7.19
N CYS A 55 -10.40 -9.46 -6.02
CA CYS A 55 -11.76 -9.00 -5.70
C CYS A 55 -12.33 -7.98 -6.71
N CYS A 56 -11.46 -7.38 -7.53
CA CYS A 56 -11.80 -6.41 -8.58
C CYS A 56 -11.78 -7.00 -10.00
N ASN A 57 -11.44 -8.27 -10.20
CA ASN A 57 -11.44 -8.94 -11.51
C ASN A 57 -12.84 -9.34 -12.02
N ILE A 58 -13.90 -8.66 -11.56
CA ILE A 58 -15.26 -8.95 -12.00
C ILE A 58 -15.65 -7.99 -13.12
N THR A 59 -15.40 -8.42 -14.34
CA THR A 59 -16.39 -8.33 -15.41
C THR A 59 -16.76 -9.78 -15.70
N ASP A 60 -17.88 -10.26 -15.19
CA ASP A 60 -19.16 -10.11 -15.90
C ASP A 60 -20.33 -9.64 -15.03
N VAL A 61 -21.25 -8.96 -15.72
CA VAL A 61 -22.59 -8.51 -15.30
C VAL A 61 -23.50 -9.68 -14.86
N SER A 62 -23.00 -10.92 -14.83
CA SER A 62 -23.75 -12.15 -14.53
C SER A 62 -23.67 -12.62 -13.07
N GLY A 63 -22.91 -11.94 -12.19
CA GLY A 63 -22.85 -12.28 -10.77
C GLY A 63 -22.17 -13.62 -10.45
N LEU A 64 -21.46 -14.22 -11.41
CA LEU A 64 -20.68 -15.43 -11.20
C LEU A 64 -19.26 -15.03 -10.77
N GLU A 65 -18.87 -15.40 -9.54
CA GLU A 65 -17.49 -15.30 -9.09
C GLU A 65 -16.60 -16.15 -10.02
N ARG A 66 -15.71 -15.52 -10.81
CA ARG A 66 -14.66 -16.29 -11.49
C ARG A 66 -13.81 -16.90 -10.38
N ALA A 67 -13.86 -18.23 -10.26
CA ALA A 67 -12.97 -18.98 -9.39
C ALA A 67 -11.54 -18.51 -9.62
N MET A 68 -10.78 -18.27 -8.53
CA MET A 68 -9.37 -17.95 -8.61
C MET A 68 -8.69 -18.95 -9.55
N SER A 69 -8.06 -18.44 -10.61
CA SER A 69 -7.30 -19.29 -11.50
C SER A 69 -6.23 -20.06 -10.71
N THR A 70 -6.14 -21.36 -10.98
CA THR A 70 -5.17 -22.26 -10.36
C THR A 70 -3.83 -22.28 -11.11
N ASN A 71 -3.75 -21.71 -12.32
CA ASN A 71 -2.51 -21.69 -13.09
C ASN A 71 -1.70 -20.39 -12.87
N GLU A 72 -0.38 -20.49 -12.88
CA GLU A 72 0.53 -19.37 -12.58
C GLU A 72 0.43 -18.24 -13.61
N VAL A 73 0.17 -18.58 -14.88
CA VAL A 73 0.08 -17.62 -15.99
C VAL A 73 -1.10 -16.65 -15.80
N GLU A 74 -2.28 -17.15 -15.46
CA GLU A 74 -3.45 -16.30 -15.20
C GLU A 74 -3.34 -15.56 -13.87
N ARG A 75 -2.64 -16.11 -12.86
CA ARG A 75 -2.30 -15.37 -11.64
C ARG A 75 -1.37 -14.20 -11.92
N LEU A 76 -0.36 -14.38 -12.76
CA LEU A 76 0.55 -13.32 -13.22
C LEU A 76 -0.20 -12.24 -14.01
N ALA A 77 -1.10 -12.63 -14.91
CA ALA A 77 -1.97 -11.70 -15.64
C ALA A 77 -2.93 -10.95 -14.70
N CYS A 78 -3.52 -11.63 -13.73
CA CYS A 78 -4.38 -11.05 -12.68
C CYS A 78 -3.60 -10.09 -11.76
N ALA A 79 -2.32 -10.36 -11.50
CA ALA A 79 -1.48 -9.49 -10.70
C ALA A 79 -1.14 -8.18 -11.42
N GLN A 80 -0.98 -8.21 -12.75
CA GLN A 80 -0.85 -7.01 -13.57
C GLN A 80 -2.18 -6.23 -13.67
N SER A 81 -3.33 -6.88 -13.49
CA SER A 81 -4.64 -6.22 -13.40
C SER A 81 -5.05 -5.86 -11.97
N CYS A 82 -4.13 -5.87 -11.00
CA CYS A 82 -4.47 -5.51 -9.63
C CYS A 82 -4.65 -4.00 -9.50
N ASN A 83 -5.63 -3.58 -8.69
CA ASN A 83 -5.93 -2.15 -8.53
C ASN A 83 -4.79 -1.34 -7.95
N VAL A 84 -3.90 -1.94 -7.16
CA VAL A 84 -2.74 -1.23 -6.61
C VAL A 84 -1.82 -0.78 -7.75
N PHE A 85 -1.53 -1.68 -8.69
CA PHE A 85 -0.72 -1.32 -9.86
C PHE A 85 -1.45 -0.35 -10.79
N GLN A 86 -2.71 -0.64 -11.13
CA GLN A 86 -3.47 0.24 -12.00
C GLN A 86 -3.61 1.65 -11.40
N HIS A 87 -3.88 1.75 -10.10
CA HIS A 87 -3.92 3.03 -9.41
C HIS A 87 -2.55 3.72 -9.38
N ALA A 88 -1.44 2.98 -9.28
CA ALA A 88 -0.11 3.57 -9.37
C ALA A 88 0.15 4.19 -10.75
N VAL A 89 -0.31 3.54 -11.83
CA VAL A 89 -0.24 4.07 -13.20
C VAL A 89 -1.08 5.35 -13.31
N GLU A 90 -2.32 5.33 -12.84
CA GLU A 90 -3.28 6.43 -13.00
C GLU A 90 -3.00 7.64 -12.09
N CYS A 91 -2.74 7.40 -10.80
CA CYS A 91 -2.53 8.44 -9.79
C CYS A 91 -1.09 8.93 -9.73
N GLY A 92 -0.14 7.99 -9.86
CA GLY A 92 1.28 8.22 -9.59
C GLY A 92 2.17 8.28 -10.83
N ARG A 93 1.61 8.07 -12.04
CA ARG A 93 2.38 7.90 -13.29
C ARG A 93 3.44 6.81 -13.13
N GLU A 94 2.97 5.61 -12.79
CA GLU A 94 3.73 4.37 -12.57
C GLU A 94 4.50 4.30 -11.25
N SER A 95 4.56 5.38 -10.46
CA SER A 95 5.17 5.39 -9.12
C SER A 95 4.18 5.83 -8.05
N CYS A 96 3.91 5.00 -7.05
CA CYS A 96 2.96 5.34 -5.99
C CYS A 96 3.37 4.81 -4.62
N CYS A 97 3.01 5.55 -3.57
CA CYS A 97 3.26 5.22 -2.18
C CYS A 97 1.95 4.81 -1.51
N PHE A 98 1.91 3.61 -0.93
CA PHE A 98 0.71 3.07 -0.29
C PHE A 98 0.96 2.71 1.17
N LEU A 99 -0.08 2.78 1.98
CA LEU A 99 -0.12 2.21 3.31
C LEU A 99 -1.05 0.98 3.32
N ALA A 100 -0.53 -0.18 3.73
CA ALA A 100 -1.30 -1.40 3.95
C ALA A 100 -1.95 -1.37 5.34
N LEU A 101 -3.28 -1.22 5.42
CA LEU A 101 -3.95 -1.00 6.72
C LEU A 101 -3.92 -2.20 7.66
N ASN A 102 -3.68 -3.42 7.14
CA ASN A 102 -3.61 -4.62 7.99
C ASN A 102 -2.26 -4.78 8.68
N SER A 103 -1.23 -4.04 8.26
CA SER A 103 0.13 -4.20 8.77
C SER A 103 0.83 -2.90 9.12
N SER A 104 0.22 -1.75 8.85
CA SER A 104 0.81 -0.41 8.93
C SER A 104 2.03 -0.19 8.02
N LEU A 105 2.33 -1.15 7.13
CA LEU A 105 3.50 -1.08 6.26
C LEU A 105 3.26 -0.13 5.09
N ILE A 106 4.29 0.66 4.80
CA ILE A 106 4.43 1.44 3.60
C ILE A 106 4.95 0.53 2.49
N VAL A 107 4.27 0.57 1.35
CA VAL A 107 4.61 -0.16 0.14
C VAL A 107 4.83 0.85 -0.98
N ILE A 108 5.99 0.80 -1.59
CA ILE A 108 6.33 1.58 -2.78
C ILE A 108 6.05 0.71 -3.99
N VAL A 109 5.29 1.24 -4.95
CA VAL A 109 5.05 0.61 -6.24
C VAL A 109 5.71 1.46 -7.31
N ARG A 110 6.51 0.84 -8.17
CA ARG A 110 7.20 1.52 -9.27
C ARG A 110 7.35 0.56 -10.45
N GLU A 111 6.97 1.00 -11.64
CA GLU A 111 7.24 0.28 -12.90
C GLU A 111 6.77 -1.20 -12.87
N GLY A 112 5.64 -1.47 -12.20
CA GLY A 112 5.09 -2.83 -12.07
C GLY A 112 5.73 -3.70 -10.98
N LEU A 113 6.69 -3.16 -10.25
CA LEU A 113 7.31 -3.78 -9.08
C LEU A 113 6.83 -3.11 -7.80
N ALA A 114 6.96 -3.83 -6.69
CA ALA A 114 6.66 -3.34 -5.37
C ALA A 114 7.76 -3.69 -4.36
N ALA A 115 7.99 -2.81 -3.40
CA ALA A 115 8.90 -3.03 -2.28
C ALA A 115 8.26 -2.53 -0.98
N ILE A 116 8.58 -3.21 0.12
CA ILE A 116 8.19 -2.76 1.47
C ILE A 116 9.24 -1.76 1.94
N TRP A 117 8.80 -0.56 2.32
CA TRP A 117 9.67 0.46 2.92
C TRP A 117 9.75 0.31 4.46
N GLY A 118 8.72 -0.25 5.09
CA GLY A 118 8.61 -0.36 6.55
C GLY A 118 7.42 0.46 7.07
N SER A 119 7.31 0.70 8.37
CA SER A 119 6.18 1.47 8.93
C SER A 119 6.58 2.87 9.40
N VAL A 120 5.79 3.90 9.10
CA VAL A 120 5.94 5.22 9.74
C VAL A 120 5.29 5.30 11.13
N TYR A 121 4.58 4.25 11.52
CA TYR A 121 3.90 4.13 12.80
C TYR A 121 4.64 3.13 13.70
N LEU A 122 5.04 3.59 14.89
CA LEU A 122 5.83 2.82 15.84
C LEU A 122 5.11 2.71 17.18
N ASP A 123 5.38 1.65 17.93
CA ASP A 123 4.91 1.54 19.32
C ASP A 123 5.68 2.50 20.24
N ALA A 124 5.29 2.55 21.52
CA ALA A 124 5.92 3.42 22.51
C ALA A 124 7.44 3.18 22.73
N HIS A 125 7.98 2.06 22.23
CA HIS A 125 9.41 1.73 22.30
C HIS A 125 10.15 2.04 20.99
N GLY A 126 9.46 2.56 19.97
CA GLY A 126 10.05 2.81 18.66
C GLY A 126 10.10 1.59 17.74
N GLU A 127 9.36 0.52 18.08
CA GLU A 127 9.33 -0.72 17.31
C GLU A 127 8.12 -0.77 16.37
N GLU A 128 8.26 -1.44 15.23
CA GLU A 128 7.12 -1.74 14.35
C GLU A 128 6.22 -2.82 15.00
N ASP A 129 4.89 -2.64 14.99
CA ASP A 129 3.95 -3.74 15.28
C ASP A 129 3.50 -4.37 13.96
N ARG A 130 4.38 -5.19 13.39
CA ARG A 130 4.13 -5.86 12.11
C ARG A 130 2.84 -6.69 12.20
N ASN A 131 1.88 -6.38 11.33
CA ASN A 131 0.56 -7.00 11.24
C ASN A 131 -0.37 -6.73 12.43
N LEU A 132 -0.03 -5.73 13.26
CA LEU A 132 -0.86 -5.31 14.39
C LEU A 132 -1.17 -6.46 15.36
N ARG A 133 -0.33 -7.52 15.37
CA ARG A 133 -0.57 -8.75 16.14
C ARG A 133 -0.45 -8.53 17.64
N ARG A 134 0.38 -7.57 18.06
CA ARG A 134 0.54 -7.26 19.48
C ARG A 134 -0.59 -6.37 19.98
N GLY A 135 -1.37 -5.75 19.08
CA GLY A 135 -2.47 -4.86 19.41
C GLY A 135 -2.00 -3.62 20.15
N LYS A 136 -0.75 -3.21 19.95
CA LYS A 136 -0.20 -2.05 20.64
C LYS A 136 -0.66 -0.76 19.94
N PRO A 137 -0.95 0.31 20.71
CA PRO A 137 -1.12 1.63 20.12
C PRO A 137 0.13 2.01 19.33
N LEU A 138 -0.07 2.46 18.09
CA LEU A 138 0.99 2.93 17.22
C LEU A 138 0.87 4.42 16.96
N PHE A 139 2.02 5.08 16.96
CA PHE A 139 2.14 6.53 16.83
C PHE A 139 3.03 6.90 15.67
N LEU A 140 2.66 7.98 14.98
CA LEU A 140 3.41 8.51 13.88
C LEU A 140 4.80 8.98 14.34
N SER A 141 5.83 8.47 13.70
CA SER A 141 7.21 8.89 13.92
C SER A 141 7.58 9.98 12.93
N ALA A 142 7.70 11.22 13.42
CA ALA A 142 8.11 12.36 12.58
C ALA A 142 9.41 12.07 11.82
N ARG A 143 10.40 11.47 12.49
CA ARG A 143 11.65 11.04 11.87
C ARG A 143 11.42 10.10 10.68
N ARG A 144 10.56 9.08 10.83
CA ARG A 144 10.30 8.14 9.73
C ARG A 144 9.48 8.77 8.61
N VAL A 145 8.55 9.68 8.92
CA VAL A 145 7.82 10.45 7.90
C VAL A 145 8.78 11.32 7.08
N ASP A 146 9.73 11.99 7.73
CA ASP A 146 10.72 12.81 7.04
C ASP A 146 11.64 11.96 6.15
N CYS A 147 12.10 10.80 6.65
CA CYS A 147 12.85 9.84 5.83
C CYS A 147 12.03 9.37 4.62
N LEU A 148 10.78 8.94 4.83
CA LEU A 148 9.91 8.50 3.74
C LEU A 148 9.70 9.59 2.70
N ARG A 149 9.50 10.85 3.13
CA ARG A 149 9.37 12.01 2.23
C ARG A 149 10.64 12.30 1.46
N SER A 150 11.81 12.17 2.11
CA SER A 150 13.11 12.36 1.48
C SER A 150 13.37 11.29 0.42
N ASP A 151 13.25 10.00 0.80
CA ASP A 151 13.38 8.87 -0.11
C ASP A 151 12.39 9.02 -1.28
N TRP A 152 11.19 9.54 -0.98
CA TRP A 152 10.15 9.79 -1.98
C TRP A 152 10.43 10.92 -2.96
N ALA A 153 11.02 12.01 -2.48
CA ALA A 153 11.44 13.10 -3.35
C ALA A 153 12.68 12.71 -4.19
N GLU A 154 13.62 12.00 -3.60
CA GLU A 154 14.89 11.60 -4.23
C GLU A 154 14.73 10.40 -5.17
N GLN A 155 13.62 9.65 -5.04
CA GLN A 155 13.42 8.37 -5.71
C GLN A 155 14.51 7.34 -5.36
N GLU A 156 15.10 7.48 -4.17
CA GLU A 156 16.22 6.66 -3.63
C GLU A 156 15.70 5.62 -2.64
N TRP A 157 15.04 4.60 -3.17
CA TRP A 157 14.40 3.54 -2.37
C TRP A 157 15.36 2.45 -1.90
N GLU A 158 16.57 2.44 -2.44
CA GLU A 158 17.59 1.41 -2.21
C GLU A 158 18.09 1.41 -0.75
N ARG A 159 18.02 2.56 -0.07
CA ARG A 159 18.41 2.69 1.35
C ARG A 159 17.57 1.81 2.28
N THR A 160 16.37 1.43 1.85
CA THR A 160 15.47 0.57 2.61
C THR A 160 15.82 -0.93 2.56
N GLY A 161 16.79 -1.34 1.73
CA GLY A 161 17.22 -2.74 1.63
C GLY A 161 16.10 -3.73 1.21
N GLY A 162 14.97 -3.21 0.74
CA GLY A 162 13.79 -3.99 0.40
C GLY A 162 13.97 -4.74 -0.92
N SER A 163 13.73 -6.05 -0.91
CA SER A 163 13.67 -6.85 -2.13
C SER A 163 12.46 -6.42 -2.96
N TRP A 164 12.71 -5.88 -4.16
CA TRP A 164 11.65 -5.60 -5.12
C TRP A 164 11.04 -6.90 -5.63
N THR A 165 9.72 -6.95 -5.68
CA THR A 165 8.97 -8.11 -6.16
C THR A 165 7.92 -7.69 -7.18
N THR A 166 7.42 -8.63 -7.95
CA THR A 166 6.28 -8.39 -8.84
C THR A 166 5.01 -8.18 -8.02
N MET A 167 3.98 -7.57 -8.61
CA MET A 167 2.69 -7.43 -7.95
C MET A 167 2.08 -8.75 -7.46
N GLY A 168 2.36 -9.85 -8.16
CA GLY A 168 1.91 -11.19 -7.76
C GLY A 168 2.67 -11.71 -6.53
N GLY A 169 3.95 -11.34 -6.40
CA GLY A 169 4.78 -11.65 -5.24
C GLY A 169 4.49 -10.77 -4.03
N LEU A 170 3.87 -9.59 -4.20
CA LEU A 170 3.64 -8.63 -3.10
C LEU A 170 2.80 -9.21 -1.97
N GLN A 171 1.74 -9.99 -2.26
CA GLN A 171 0.96 -10.64 -1.20
C GLN A 171 1.82 -11.60 -0.36
N GLN A 172 2.72 -12.35 -1.02
CA GLN A 172 3.62 -13.26 -0.33
C GLN A 172 4.71 -12.49 0.45
N LEU A 173 5.26 -11.42 -0.13
CA LEU A 173 6.23 -10.55 0.53
C LEU A 173 5.65 -9.92 1.80
N LEU A 174 4.39 -9.45 1.76
CA LEU A 174 3.71 -8.96 2.95
C LEU A 174 3.55 -10.07 3.98
N LYS A 175 3.18 -11.28 3.54
CA LYS A 175 3.11 -12.47 4.42
C LYS A 175 4.45 -12.90 5.01
N ASP A 176 5.56 -12.69 4.30
CA ASP A 176 6.89 -13.11 4.73
C ASP A 176 7.59 -12.06 5.57
N ALA A 177 7.23 -10.78 5.40
CA ALA A 177 7.55 -9.72 6.36
C ALA A 177 7.00 -10.05 7.78
N HIS A 178 6.11 -11.04 7.89
CA HIS A 178 5.64 -11.60 9.16
C HIS A 178 6.66 -12.53 9.86
N SER A 179 7.66 -13.05 9.15
CA SER A 179 8.41 -14.26 9.55
C SER A 179 9.90 -14.04 9.83
N TYR A 180 10.46 -12.89 9.48
CA TYR A 180 11.85 -12.57 9.82
C TYR A 180 11.97 -12.07 11.27
N ARG A 181 12.63 -12.90 12.07
CA ARG A 181 13.02 -12.74 13.47
C ARG A 181 14.13 -11.72 13.66
#